data_AF-A0A9D9E4D4-F1
#
_entry.id   AF-A0A9D9E4D4-F1
#
_cell.length_a   1.000
_cell.length_b   1.000
_cell.length_c   1.000
_cell.angle_alpha   90.00
_cell.angle_beta   90.00
_cell.angle_gamma   90.00
#
_symmetry.space_group_name_H-M   'P 1'
#
loop_
_entity.id
_entity.type
_entity.pdbx_description
1 polymer ?
#
loop_
_entity_poly.entity_id
_entity_poly.type
_entity_poly.pdbx_seq_one_letter_code
_entity_poly.pdbx_strand_id
1 'polypeptide(L)'
;MLKNVSKDKKILTNHLWLNYCKSFLKLGKLHKGDIIQFDARVDDYYKGYWLQKQHDYKLSYPTKVSLLNSNHQFEELPINDNHALIGYILNDNKKFYKSTMRGTTDDDFYKDAYNQWQKQYK
;
A
#
# COMPACT_ATOMS: atom_id res chain seq x y z
N MET A 1 5.64 3.21 -2.53
CA MET A 1 6.26 4.45 -2.01
C MET A 1 5.69 5.63 -2.79
N LEU A 2 5.23 6.68 -2.09
CA LEU A 2 4.75 7.89 -2.76
C LEU A 2 5.94 8.75 -3.18
N LYS A 3 5.77 9.47 -4.30
CA LYS A 3 6.78 10.39 -4.82
C LYS A 3 6.19 11.78 -4.98
N ASN A 4 7.05 12.80 -4.93
CA ASN A 4 6.70 14.21 -5.11
C ASN A 4 5.56 14.66 -4.17
N VAL A 5 5.71 14.34 -2.88
CA VAL A 5 4.69 14.67 -1.88
C VAL A 5 4.66 16.18 -1.69
N SER A 6 3.48 16.77 -1.86
CA SER A 6 3.28 18.21 -1.76
C SER A 6 2.11 18.54 -0.84
N LYS A 7 2.16 19.73 -0.27
CA LYS A 7 1.05 20.36 0.46
C LYS A 7 0.86 21.76 -0.12
N ASP A 8 -0.36 22.12 -0.48
CA ASP A 8 -0.70 23.44 -1.05
C ASP A 8 0.22 23.81 -2.25
N LYS A 9 0.48 22.85 -3.14
CA LYS A 9 1.38 22.95 -4.31
C LYS A 9 2.87 23.14 -3.97
N LYS A 10 3.26 23.14 -2.70
CA LYS A 10 4.66 23.14 -2.26
C LYS A 10 5.15 21.72 -2.04
N ILE A 11 6.19 21.31 -2.76
CA ILE A 11 6.85 20.01 -2.54
C ILE A 11 7.46 20.01 -1.14
N LEU A 12 7.07 19.02 -0.33
CA LEU A 12 7.60 18.79 1.01
C LEU A 12 8.75 17.78 0.99
N THR A 13 8.60 16.72 0.20
CA THR A 13 9.62 15.67 0.05
C THR A 13 9.48 14.94 -1.29
N ASN A 14 10.60 14.43 -1.81
CA ASN A 14 10.62 13.63 -3.04
C ASN A 14 10.02 12.24 -2.82
N HIS A 15 10.04 11.72 -1.59
CA HIS A 15 9.50 10.41 -1.29
C HIS A 15 8.96 10.31 0.14
N LEU A 16 7.90 9.52 0.30
CA LEU A 16 7.33 9.20 1.58
C LEU A 16 6.95 7.72 1.65
N TRP A 17 7.33 7.11 2.77
CA TRP A 17 6.84 5.80 3.17
C TRP A 17 5.62 5.97 4.05
N LEU A 18 4.58 5.21 3.75
CA LEU A 18 3.37 5.11 4.57
C LEU A 18 2.88 3.68 4.57
N ASN A 19 2.15 3.32 5.62
CA ASN A 19 1.46 2.05 5.67
C ASN A 19 0.30 2.05 4.68
N TYR A 20 0.21 0.98 3.89
CA TYR A 20 -0.86 0.78 2.93
C TYR A 20 -2.10 0.21 3.65
N CYS A 21 -2.90 1.10 4.26
CA CYS A 21 -4.04 0.72 5.09
C CYS A 21 -5.33 0.45 4.29
N LYS A 22 -6.37 -0.07 4.96
CA LYS A 22 -7.68 -0.37 4.37
C LYS A 22 -8.27 0.81 3.57
N SER A 23 -8.05 2.05 4.00
CA SER A 23 -8.54 3.24 3.28
C SER A 23 -7.92 3.38 1.89
N PHE A 24 -6.64 3.01 1.72
CA PHE A 24 -6.01 3.01 0.40
C PHE A 24 -6.45 1.81 -0.43
N LEU A 25 -6.62 0.64 0.19
CA LEU A 25 -7.12 -0.56 -0.51
C LEU A 25 -8.51 -0.35 -1.13
N LYS A 26 -9.35 0.51 -0.53
CA LYS A 26 -10.65 0.91 -1.09
C LYS A 26 -10.56 1.67 -2.41
N LEU A 27 -9.40 2.24 -2.75
CA LEU A 27 -9.17 2.85 -4.06
C LEU A 27 -8.97 1.79 -5.18
N GLY A 28 -8.94 0.50 -4.82
CA GLY A 28 -8.65 -0.58 -5.74
C GLY A 28 -7.14 -0.74 -5.98
N LYS A 29 -6.79 -1.41 -7.07
CA LYS A 29 -5.39 -1.52 -7.51
C LYS A 29 -4.91 -0.14 -7.97
N LEU A 30 -3.89 0.38 -7.27
CA LEU A 30 -3.19 1.60 -7.67
C LEU A 30 -2.08 1.30 -8.67
N HIS A 31 -1.93 2.17 -9.65
CA HIS A 31 -0.94 2.09 -10.70
C HIS A 31 0.10 3.21 -10.59
N LYS A 32 1.25 3.00 -11.22
CA LYS A 32 2.29 4.03 -11.28
C LYS A 32 1.77 5.23 -12.08
N GLY A 33 1.78 6.40 -11.45
CA GLY A 33 1.27 7.64 -12.04
C GLY A 33 -0.03 8.11 -11.38
N ASP A 34 -0.65 7.28 -10.53
CA ASP A 34 -1.77 7.69 -9.71
C ASP A 34 -1.40 8.80 -8.73
N ILE A 35 -2.29 9.76 -8.63
CA ILE A 35 -2.23 10.92 -7.75
C ILE A 35 -3.29 10.71 -6.69
N ILE A 36 -2.83 10.51 -5.46
CA ILE A 36 -3.71 10.31 -4.31
C ILE A 36 -3.68 11.54 -3.40
N GLN A 37 -4.84 11.88 -2.85
CA GLN A 37 -4.99 12.92 -1.85
C GLN A 37 -5.52 12.31 -0.56
N PHE A 38 -4.99 12.76 0.57
CA PHE A 38 -5.42 12.35 1.90
C PHE A 38 -5.07 13.41 2.94
N ASP A 39 -5.83 13.44 4.03
CA ASP A 39 -5.51 14.20 5.23
C ASP A 39 -4.74 13.28 6.20
N ALA A 40 -3.69 13.78 6.84
CA ALA A 40 -2.94 13.03 7.85
C ALA A 40 -2.49 13.92 9.01
N ARG A 41 -2.13 13.31 10.12
CA ARG A 41 -1.53 13.98 11.29
C ARG A 41 -0.02 13.86 11.22
N VAL A 42 0.69 14.90 11.67
CA VAL A 42 2.13 14.82 11.94
C VAL A 42 2.31 14.29 13.35
N ASP A 43 3.03 13.18 13.48
CA ASP A 43 3.38 12.57 14.76
C ASP A 43 4.89 12.44 14.90
N ASP A 44 5.35 12.30 16.15
CA ASP A 44 6.73 12.00 16.46
C ASP A 44 7.13 10.60 15.97
N TYR A 45 8.34 10.53 15.42
CA TYR A 45 9.01 9.29 15.04
C TYR A 45 10.40 9.26 15.64
N TYR A 46 10.75 8.17 16.32
CA TYR A 46 12.09 7.98 16.88
C TYR A 46 12.79 6.86 16.12
N LYS A 47 13.85 7.21 15.40
CA LYS A 47 14.68 6.26 14.64
C LYS A 47 15.96 5.94 15.40
N GLY A 48 16.49 4.74 15.19
CA GLY A 48 17.72 4.27 15.86
C GLY A 48 17.46 3.39 17.09
N TYR A 49 18.50 2.66 17.50
CA TYR A 49 18.43 1.71 18.61
C TYR A 49 18.86 2.38 19.93
N TRP A 50 18.09 2.12 20.99
CA TRP A 50 18.38 2.44 22.40
C TRP A 50 19.02 3.81 22.65
N LEU A 51 20.35 3.88 22.62
CA LEU A 51 21.18 5.03 22.98
C LEU A 51 21.35 6.06 21.85
N GLN A 52 20.95 5.73 20.61
CA GLN A 52 21.06 6.60 19.43
C GLN A 52 19.69 6.98 18.85
N LYS A 53 18.67 7.11 19.70
CA LYS A 53 17.34 7.53 19.24
C LYS A 53 17.40 8.98 18.74
N GLN A 54 17.17 9.15 17.45
CA GLN A 54 16.99 10.45 16.82
C GLN A 54 15.51 10.73 16.66
N HIS A 55 15.10 11.93 17.06
CA HIS A 55 13.75 12.44 16.82
C HIS A 55 13.59 12.88 15.37
N ASP A 56 12.45 12.55 14.80
CA ASP A 56 12.04 12.79 13.42
C ASP A 56 10.49 12.85 13.40
N TYR A 57 9.91 13.07 12.22
CA TYR A 57 8.46 13.15 12.06
C TYR A 57 7.94 12.11 11.07
N LYS A 58 6.72 11.63 11.32
CA LYS A 58 5.97 10.76 10.41
C LYS A 58 4.57 11.31 10.16
N LEU A 59 3.95 10.84 9.08
CA LEU A 59 2.52 11.01 8.87
C LEU A 59 1.77 9.79 9.43
N SER A 60 0.73 10.05 10.21
CA SER A 60 -0.13 9.02 10.82
C SER A 60 -1.61 9.30 10.55
N TYR A 61 -2.43 8.28 10.76
CA TYR A 61 -3.89 8.36 10.67
C TYR A 61 -4.39 9.00 9.37
N PRO A 62 -4.04 8.44 8.20
CA PRO A 62 -4.53 8.94 6.92
C PRO A 62 -6.06 8.80 6.84
N THR A 63 -6.73 9.88 6.46
CA THR A 63 -8.19 9.99 6.30
C THR A 63 -8.51 10.68 4.98
N LYS A 64 -9.78 10.63 4.55
CA LYS A 64 -10.26 11.20 3.27
C LYS A 64 -9.39 10.80 2.06
N VAL A 65 -8.93 9.56 2.08
CA VAL A 65 -8.10 8.99 1.02
C VAL A 65 -8.91 8.93 -0.26
N SER A 66 -8.40 9.54 -1.33
CA SER A 66 -9.06 9.63 -2.63
C SER A 66 -8.04 9.59 -3.77
N LEU A 67 -8.48 9.08 -4.92
CA LEU A 67 -7.74 9.10 -6.18
C LEU A 67 -8.16 10.34 -6.97
N LEU A 68 -7.21 11.21 -7.34
CA LEU A 68 -7.51 12.45 -8.06
C LEU A 68 -7.58 12.26 -9.59
N ASN A 69 -6.89 11.24 -10.11
CA ASN A 69 -6.88 10.92 -11.52
C ASN A 69 -7.46 9.52 -11.77
N SER A 70 -8.58 9.44 -12.49
CA SER A 70 -9.16 8.15 -12.89
C SER A 70 -8.69 7.79 -14.30
N ASN A 71 -7.41 7.45 -14.41
CA ASN A 71 -6.76 7.17 -15.69
C ASN A 71 -6.84 5.69 -16.09
N HIS A 72 -7.46 4.86 -15.26
CA HIS A 72 -7.60 3.43 -15.48
C HIS A 72 -8.95 2.95 -14.93
N GLN A 73 -9.38 1.79 -15.42
CA GLN A 73 -10.57 1.12 -14.89
C GLN A 73 -10.33 0.73 -13.42
N PHE A 74 -11.39 0.84 -12.62
CA PHE A 74 -11.33 0.44 -11.21
C PHE A 74 -11.15 -1.07 -11.12
N GLU A 75 -10.10 -1.50 -10.42
CA GLU A 75 -9.82 -2.90 -10.16
C GLU A 75 -10.03 -3.19 -8.68
N GLU A 76 -11.14 -3.85 -8.35
CA GLU A 76 -11.46 -4.20 -6.97
C GLU A 76 -10.41 -5.15 -6.37
N LEU A 77 -10.16 -4.98 -5.07
CA LEU A 77 -9.29 -5.80 -4.26
C LEU A 77 -10.11 -6.55 -3.18
N PRO A 78 -9.69 -7.75 -2.76
CA PRO A 78 -10.36 -8.55 -1.71
C PRO A 78 -10.16 -7.96 -0.30
N ILE A 79 -10.63 -6.73 -0.06
CA ILE A 79 -10.34 -5.99 1.19
C ILE A 79 -10.97 -6.60 2.45
N ASN A 80 -11.98 -7.46 2.28
CA ASN A 80 -12.71 -8.13 3.35
C ASN A 80 -12.31 -9.61 3.52
N ASP A 81 -11.41 -10.12 2.66
CA ASP A 81 -10.87 -11.48 2.75
C ASP A 81 -9.35 -11.40 2.84
N ASN A 82 -8.82 -11.56 4.06
CA ASN A 82 -7.40 -11.48 4.32
C ASN A 82 -6.60 -12.54 3.55
N HIS A 83 -7.14 -13.74 3.35
CA HIS A 83 -6.43 -14.81 2.65
C HIS A 83 -6.35 -14.49 1.15
N ALA A 84 -7.45 -14.07 0.55
CA ALA A 84 -7.46 -13.63 -0.84
C ALA A 84 -6.60 -12.38 -1.07
N LEU A 85 -6.55 -11.45 -0.10
CA LEU A 85 -5.67 -10.27 -0.17
C LEU A 85 -4.19 -10.65 -0.12
N ILE A 86 -3.80 -11.58 0.76
CA ILE A 86 -2.44 -12.11 0.77
C ILE A 86 -2.13 -12.80 -0.55
N GLY A 87 -3.06 -13.61 -1.08
CA GLY A 87 -2.91 -14.27 -2.38
C GLY A 87 -2.68 -13.27 -3.52
N TYR A 88 -3.47 -12.19 -3.57
CA TYR A 88 -3.26 -11.07 -4.50
C TYR A 88 -1.85 -10.48 -4.38
N ILE A 89 -1.41 -10.14 -3.15
CA ILE A 89 -0.11 -9.52 -2.89
C ILE A 89 1.03 -10.44 -3.35
N LEU A 90 0.95 -11.73 -3.01
CA LEU A 90 1.93 -12.74 -3.41
C LEU A 90 2.01 -12.87 -4.94
N ASN A 91 0.86 -12.85 -5.61
CA ASN A 91 0.82 -12.98 -7.07
C ASN A 91 1.37 -11.73 -7.78
N ASP A 92 0.97 -10.54 -7.35
CA ASP A 92 1.41 -9.26 -7.93
C ASP A 92 2.92 -9.04 -7.71
N ASN A 93 3.45 -9.48 -6.58
CA ASN A 93 4.87 -9.36 -6.22
C ASN A 93 5.68 -10.65 -6.45
N LYS A 94 5.15 -11.60 -7.23
CA LYS A 94 5.77 -12.94 -7.43
C LYS A 94 7.24 -12.87 -7.84
N LYS A 95 7.61 -11.93 -8.71
CA LYS A 95 9.00 -11.74 -9.15
C LYS A 95 9.92 -11.38 -7.98
N PHE A 96 9.48 -10.47 -7.10
CA PHE A 96 10.24 -10.00 -5.95
C PHE A 96 10.44 -11.11 -4.90
N TYR A 97 9.38 -11.86 -4.58
CA TYR A 97 9.48 -12.95 -3.60
C TYR A 97 10.33 -14.11 -4.11
N LYS A 98 10.24 -14.45 -5.41
CA LYS A 98 11.12 -15.45 -6.02
C LYS A 98 12.60 -15.06 -5.96
N SER A 99 12.93 -13.78 -6.17
CA SER A 99 14.33 -13.31 -6.18
C SER A 99 14.96 -13.15 -4.80
N THR A 100 14.17 -13.02 -3.73
CA THR A 100 14.68 -12.68 -2.39
C THR A 100 14.70 -13.85 -1.40
N MET A 101 14.20 -15.04 -1.80
CA MET A 101 14.01 -16.20 -0.91
C MET A 101 13.18 -15.89 0.37
N ARG A 102 12.47 -14.76 0.39
CA ARG A 102 11.59 -14.37 1.49
C ARG A 102 10.18 -14.85 1.18
N GLY A 103 9.82 -16.03 1.67
CA GLY A 103 8.47 -16.58 1.58
C GLY A 103 8.32 -17.63 0.49
N THR A 104 7.61 -18.70 0.83
CA THR A 104 7.18 -19.76 -0.07
C THR A 104 6.28 -19.16 -1.14
N THR A 105 6.85 -18.88 -2.32
CA THR A 105 6.09 -18.42 -3.50
C THR A 105 5.08 -19.44 -4.01
N ASP A 106 5.01 -20.59 -3.35
CA ASP A 106 4.20 -21.77 -3.65
C ASP A 106 3.31 -22.18 -2.47
N ASP A 107 2.94 -21.22 -1.60
CA ASP A 107 1.82 -21.45 -0.70
C ASP A 107 0.51 -21.40 -1.50
N ASP A 108 0.07 -22.58 -1.94
CA ASP A 108 -1.12 -22.77 -2.76
C ASP A 108 -2.39 -22.29 -2.04
N PHE A 109 -2.41 -22.30 -0.70
CA PHE A 109 -3.57 -21.89 0.08
C PHE A 109 -4.01 -20.44 -0.22
N TYR A 110 -3.08 -19.48 -0.16
CA TYR A 110 -3.40 -18.07 -0.39
C TYR A 110 -3.72 -17.78 -1.86
N LYS A 111 -3.01 -18.44 -2.79
CA LYS A 111 -3.29 -18.31 -4.23
C LYS A 111 -4.69 -18.83 -4.55
N ASP A 112 -5.06 -19.97 -4.00
CA ASP A 112 -6.38 -20.57 -4.19
C ASP A 112 -7.48 -19.71 -3.59
N ALA A 113 -7.27 -19.13 -2.40
CA ALA A 113 -8.19 -18.16 -1.83
C ALA A 113 -8.42 -16.97 -2.76
N TYR A 114 -7.34 -16.42 -3.35
CA TYR A 114 -7.48 -15.33 -4.33
C TYR A 114 -8.20 -15.77 -5.60
N ASN A 115 -7.88 -16.95 -6.15
CA ASN A 115 -8.54 -17.50 -7.33
C ASN A 115 -10.05 -17.72 -7.09
N GLN A 116 -10.42 -18.21 -5.91
CA GLN A 116 -11.83 -18.38 -5.51
C GLN A 116 -12.54 -17.03 -5.40
N TRP A 117 -11.91 -16.06 -4.77
CA TRP A 117 -12.45 -14.69 -4.69
C TRP A 117 -12.67 -14.11 -6.09
N GLN A 118 -11.72 -14.26 -7.01
CA GLN A 118 -11.89 -13.80 -8.39
C GLN A 118 -13.12 -14.43 -9.05
N LYS A 119 -13.33 -15.75 -8.90
CA LYS A 119 -14.51 -16.43 -9.48
C LYS A 119 -15.84 -15.99 -8.88
N GLN A 120 -15.84 -15.54 -7.63
CA GLN A 120 -17.06 -15.13 -6.92
C GLN A 120 -17.47 -13.68 -7.26
N TYR A 121 -16.50 -12.80 -7.52
CA TYR A 121 -16.73 -11.36 -7.65
C TYR A 121 -16.34 -10.76 -9.01
N LYS A 122 -15.78 -11.54 -9.95
CA LYS A 122 -15.44 -11.12 -11.32
C LYS A 122 -15.96 -12.10 -12.36
#